data_AF-A0A5D4HAR5-F1
#
_entry.id   AF-A0A5D4HAR5-F1
#
_cell.length_a   1.000
_cell.length_b   1.000
_cell.length_c   1.000
_cell.angle_alpha   90.00
_cell.angle_beta   90.00
_cell.angle_gamma   90.00
#
_symmetry.space_group_name_H-M   'P 1'
#
loop_
_entity.id
_entity.type
_entity.pdbx_description
1 polymer ?
#
loop_
_entity_poly.entity_id
_entity_poly.type
_entity_poly.pdbx_seq_one_letter_code
_entity_poly.pdbx_strand_id
1 'polypeptide(L)'
;MEKLSLNLSDNMEGFIQETVDHSNYEPSFRRWLVSEIDSGRMSVKEARERFKLPVHFRKTYRDWQLKFSDEIHLSLQSMSAEERTDIKALEKRIKDLEKQLELAQMKNVGLNTMIDIAENVYKLEIRKKSGPKQSNR
;
A
#
# COMPACT_ATOMS: atom_id res chain seq x y z
N MET A 1 26.43 18.38 65.67
CA MET A 1 26.14 16.97 65.38
C MET A 1 25.38 16.93 64.06
N GLU A 2 26.10 16.85 62.94
CA GLU A 2 25.50 16.78 61.61
C GLU A 2 25.27 15.33 61.20
N LYS A 3 24.06 15.04 60.74
CA LYS A 3 23.61 13.72 60.29
C LYS A 3 24.16 13.48 58.88
N LEU A 4 25.08 12.52 58.73
CA LEU A 4 25.45 11.98 57.43
C LEU A 4 24.41 10.94 57.02
N SER A 5 23.46 11.34 56.17
CA SER A 5 22.59 10.40 55.46
C SER A 5 23.41 9.73 54.36
N LEU A 6 23.85 8.49 54.60
CA LEU A 6 24.45 7.65 53.57
C LEU A 6 23.34 7.25 52.58
N ASN A 7 23.34 7.87 51.40
CA ASN A 7 22.46 7.49 50.32
C ASN A 7 22.93 6.15 49.75
N LEU A 8 22.01 5.18 49.70
CA LEU A 8 22.24 3.79 49.28
C LEU A 8 22.42 3.64 47.75
N SER A 9 23.09 4.59 47.09
CA SER A 9 23.22 4.64 45.63
C SER A 9 24.66 4.56 45.12
N ASP A 10 25.66 4.52 46.00
CA ASP A 10 27.08 4.56 45.57
C ASP A 10 27.69 3.19 45.23
N ASN A 11 26.93 2.10 45.33
CA ASN A 11 27.43 0.76 44.98
C ASN A 11 26.76 0.22 43.71
N MET A 12 27.18 0.76 42.56
CA MET A 12 26.93 0.19 41.22
C MET A 12 28.22 -0.39 40.61
N GLU A 13 29.23 -0.73 41.42
CA GLU A 13 30.40 -1.49 40.99
C GLU A 13 30.01 -2.97 40.82
N GLY A 14 29.64 -3.37 39.61
CA GLY A 14 29.36 -4.77 39.29
C GLY A 14 28.27 -5.00 38.24
N PHE A 15 27.47 -3.98 37.92
CA PHE A 15 26.63 -4.04 36.73
C PHE A 15 27.51 -3.75 35.53
N ILE A 16 27.86 -4.80 34.78
CA ILE A 16 28.32 -4.63 33.41
C ILE A 16 27.18 -3.90 32.70
N GLN A 17 27.34 -2.60 32.45
CA GLN A 17 26.56 -1.92 31.44
C GLN A 17 26.97 -2.58 30.14
N GLU A 18 26.25 -3.63 29.77
CA GLU A 18 26.39 -4.24 28.47
C GLU A 18 25.92 -3.16 27.49
N THR A 19 26.88 -2.39 26.99
CA THR A 19 26.65 -1.48 25.88
C THR A 19 26.27 -2.40 24.73
N VAL A 20 24.96 -2.53 24.50
CA VAL A 20 24.43 -3.30 23.38
C VAL A 20 25.11 -2.75 22.14
N ASP A 21 26.04 -3.49 21.54
CA ASP A 21 26.74 -3.01 20.37
C ASP A 21 25.74 -3.00 19.21
N HIS A 22 25.23 -1.82 18.87
CA HIS A 22 24.24 -1.66 17.82
C HIS A 22 24.80 -2.00 16.44
N SER A 23 26.12 -2.17 16.30
CA SER A 23 26.78 -2.71 15.10
C SER A 23 26.40 -4.18 14.86
N ASN A 24 25.99 -4.90 15.90
CA ASN A 24 25.70 -6.33 15.86
C ASN A 24 24.23 -6.70 15.54
N TYR A 25 23.34 -5.71 15.38
CA TYR A 25 22.00 -6.01 14.89
C TYR A 25 22.05 -6.57 13.48
N GLU A 26 21.40 -7.71 13.27
CA GLU A 26 21.25 -8.31 11.95
C GLU A 26 20.67 -7.28 10.97
N PRO A 27 21.26 -7.12 9.77
CA PRO A 27 20.74 -6.19 8.77
C PRO A 27 19.24 -6.37 8.50
N SER A 28 18.75 -7.60 8.54
CA SER A 28 17.33 -7.99 8.44
C SER A 28 16.47 -7.33 9.54
N PHE A 29 16.94 -7.36 10.78
CA PHE A 29 16.24 -6.76 11.92
C PHE A 29 16.17 -5.23 11.79
N ARG A 30 17.27 -4.59 11.37
CA ARG A 30 17.28 -3.13 11.15
C ARG A 30 16.29 -2.72 10.07
N ARG A 31 16.27 -3.45 8.95
CA ARG A 31 15.33 -3.24 7.83
C ARG A 31 13.87 -3.42 8.29
N TRP A 32 13.60 -4.52 8.99
CA TRP A 32 12.27 -4.80 9.53
C TRP A 32 11.82 -3.70 10.50
N LEU A 33 12.68 -3.28 11.43
CA LEU A 33 12.35 -2.27 12.43
C LEU A 33 12.06 -0.91 11.80
N VAL A 34 12.85 -0.50 10.78
CA VAL A 34 12.59 0.73 10.02
C VAL A 34 11.25 0.65 9.31
N SER A 35 10.95 -0.45 8.61
CA SER A 35 9.66 -0.68 7.94
C SER A 35 8.47 -0.63 8.90
N GLU A 36 8.61 -1.24 10.09
CA GLU A 36 7.54 -1.28 11.08
C GLU A 36 7.23 0.12 11.66
N ILE A 37 8.26 0.93 11.88
CA ILE A 37 8.12 2.32 12.35
C ILE A 37 7.56 3.22 11.23
N ASP A 38 8.08 3.11 10.01
CA ASP A 38 7.65 3.92 8.86
C ASP A 38 6.19 3.60 8.46
N SER A 39 5.76 2.36 8.65
CA SER A 39 4.37 1.93 8.44
C SER A 39 3.38 2.45 9.50
N GLY A 40 3.86 3.10 10.56
CA GLY A 40 3.05 3.63 11.65
C GLY A 40 2.50 2.57 12.61
N ARG A 41 2.90 1.30 12.49
CA ARG A 41 2.48 0.21 13.39
C ARG A 41 3.14 0.29 14.77
N MET A 42 4.27 0.99 14.90
CA MET A 42 5.01 1.14 16.14
C MET A 42 5.71 2.50 16.22
N SER A 43 5.64 3.17 17.38
CA SER A 43 6.38 4.41 17.60
C SER A 43 7.86 4.15 17.87
N VAL A 44 8.75 5.09 17.52
CA VAL A 44 10.18 5.04 17.91
C VAL A 44 10.36 4.86 19.43
N LYS A 45 9.47 5.47 20.23
CA LYS A 45 9.49 5.33 21.69
C LYS A 45 9.12 3.90 22.13
N GLU A 46 8.12 3.33 21.48
CA GLU A 46 7.61 1.99 21.74
C GLU A 46 8.62 0.93 21.29
N ALA A 47 9.25 1.10 20.12
CA ALA A 47 10.36 0.27 19.66
C ALA A 47 11.52 0.28 20.67
N ARG A 48 11.86 1.46 21.21
CA ARG A 48 12.92 1.59 22.22
C ARG A 48 12.60 0.81 23.49
N GLU A 49 11.35 0.85 23.93
CA GLU A 49 10.91 0.17 25.15
C GLU A 49 10.80 -1.35 24.95
N ARG A 50 10.25 -1.78 23.80
CA ARG A 50 10.11 -3.20 23.45
C ARG A 50 11.45 -3.91 23.21
N PHE A 51 12.39 -3.26 22.52
CA PHE A 51 13.67 -3.85 22.12
C PHE A 51 14.85 -3.37 22.96
N LYS A 52 14.59 -2.65 24.07
CA LYS A 52 15.61 -2.09 24.98
C LYS A 52 16.71 -1.32 24.23
N LEU A 53 16.29 -0.45 23.31
CA LEU A 53 17.20 0.33 22.47
C LEU A 53 17.75 1.54 23.26
N PRO A 54 18.87 2.13 22.81
CA PRO A 54 19.50 3.27 23.48
C PRO A 54 18.60 4.48 23.63
N VAL A 55 18.96 5.32 24.59
CA VAL A 55 18.36 6.65 24.78
C VAL A 55 18.48 7.50 23.51
N HIS A 56 19.60 7.40 22.78
CA HIS A 56 19.84 8.13 21.54
C HIS A 56 19.46 7.36 20.27
N PHE A 57 18.63 6.32 20.38
CA PHE A 57 18.20 5.49 19.25
C PHE A 57 17.60 6.31 18.09
N ARG A 58 16.98 7.47 18.38
CA ARG A 58 16.44 8.36 17.34
C ARG A 58 17.48 8.80 16.30
N LYS A 59 18.74 8.99 16.69
CA LYS A 59 19.82 9.36 15.77
C LYS A 59 20.22 8.15 14.90
N THR A 60 20.44 7.01 15.54
CA THR A 60 20.75 5.73 14.87
C THR A 60 19.66 5.30 13.91
N TYR A 61 18.39 5.46 14.30
CA TYR A 61 17.24 5.22 13.45
C TYR A 61 17.25 6.15 12.23
N ARG A 62 17.60 7.43 12.37
CA ARG A 62 17.71 8.33 11.21
C ARG A 62 18.79 7.87 10.24
N ASP A 63 19.92 7.38 10.75
CA ASP A 63 20.99 6.83 9.92
C ASP A 63 20.55 5.52 9.23
N TRP A 64 19.78 4.67 9.92
CA TRP A 64 19.20 3.45 9.32
C TRP A 64 18.11 3.78 8.30
N GLN A 65 17.27 4.76 8.61
CA GLN A 65 16.23 5.26 7.72
C GLN A 65 16.86 5.77 6.43
N LEU A 66 17.91 6.59 6.48
CA LEU A 66 18.62 7.04 5.27
C LEU A 66 19.26 5.88 4.50
N LYS A 67 19.80 4.87 5.18
CA LYS A 67 20.44 3.71 4.54
C LYS A 67 19.46 2.74 3.89
N PHE A 68 18.29 2.56 4.50
CA PHE A 68 17.29 1.58 4.06
C PHE A 68 16.15 2.24 3.27
N SER A 69 15.97 3.56 3.32
CA SER A 69 14.95 4.31 2.55
C SER A 69 15.14 4.17 1.04
N ASP A 70 16.38 4.11 0.55
CA ASP A 70 16.65 3.96 -0.88
C ASP A 70 16.30 2.55 -1.41
N GLU A 71 16.34 1.52 -0.55
CA GLU A 71 15.86 0.17 -0.88
C GLU A 71 14.38 -0.06 -0.52
N ILE A 72 13.79 0.83 0.28
CA ILE A 72 12.36 0.84 0.64
C ILE A 72 11.57 1.66 -0.39
N HIS A 73 11.73 1.32 -1.67
CA HIS A 73 10.79 1.76 -2.70
C HIS A 73 9.77 0.68 -3.10
N LEU A 74 9.61 -0.36 -2.28
CA LEU A 74 8.58 -1.40 -2.48
C LEU A 74 7.96 -2.01 -1.21
N SER A 75 8.22 -1.52 0.01
CA SER A 75 7.39 -1.97 1.15
C SER A 75 6.13 -1.11 1.21
N LEU A 76 5.12 -1.56 0.45
CA LEU A 76 3.68 -1.40 0.71
C LEU A 76 3.41 -0.24 1.67
N GLN A 77 3.32 0.98 1.13
CA GLN A 77 2.76 2.10 1.87
C GLN A 77 1.46 1.60 2.49
N SER A 78 1.42 1.60 3.83
CA SER A 78 0.24 1.26 4.58
C SER A 78 -0.84 2.24 4.14
N MET A 79 -1.72 1.79 3.24
CA MET A 79 -2.73 2.67 2.66
C MET A 79 -3.51 3.38 3.77
N SER A 80 -3.51 4.70 3.70
CA SER A 80 -4.25 5.57 4.61
C SER A 80 -5.72 5.15 4.60
N ALA A 81 -6.43 5.36 5.71
CA ALA A 81 -7.85 5.03 5.79
C ALA A 81 -8.68 5.68 4.66
N GLU A 82 -8.27 6.88 4.23
CA GLU A 82 -8.85 7.63 3.10
C GLU A 82 -8.60 6.95 1.75
N GLU A 83 -7.38 6.47 1.50
CA GLU A 83 -7.03 5.75 0.27
C GLU A 83 -7.79 4.42 0.18
N ARG A 84 -8.03 3.75 1.31
CA ARG A 84 -8.84 2.52 1.36
C ARG A 84 -10.31 2.78 1.06
N THR A 85 -10.85 3.93 1.48
CA THR A 85 -12.23 4.31 1.14
C THR A 85 -12.36 4.65 -0.34
N ASP A 86 -11.36 5.31 -0.91
CA ASP A 86 -11.33 5.67 -2.32
C ASP A 86 -11.25 4.43 -3.22
N ILE A 87 -10.45 3.43 -2.84
CA ILE A 87 -10.37 2.16 -3.57
C ILE A 87 -11.74 1.45 -3.60
N LYS A 88 -12.44 1.37 -2.47
CA LYS A 88 -13.78 0.78 -2.43
C LYS A 88 -14.80 1.53 -3.29
N ALA A 89 -14.70 2.87 -3.30
CA ALA A 89 -15.56 3.69 -4.16
C ALA A 89 -15.23 3.48 -5.65
N LEU A 90 -13.95 3.36 -5.99
CA LEU A 90 -13.48 3.07 -7.35
C LEU A 90 -13.91 1.66 -7.80
N GLU A 91 -13.75 0.64 -6.96
CA GLU A 91 -14.19 -0.73 -7.24
C GLU A 91 -15.70 -0.80 -7.51
N LYS A 92 -16.51 -0.10 -6.71
CA LYS A 92 -17.95 0.00 -6.93
C LYS A 92 -18.26 0.65 -8.28
N ARG A 93 -17.56 1.74 -8.62
CA ARG A 93 -17.73 2.42 -9.91
C ARG A 93 -17.34 1.53 -11.08
N ILE A 94 -16.26 0.77 -10.98
CA ILE A 94 -15.83 -0.19 -12.00
C ILE A 94 -16.93 -1.24 -12.23
N LYS A 95 -17.44 -1.85 -11.15
CA LYS A 95 -18.50 -2.85 -11.23
C LYS A 95 -19.78 -2.31 -11.88
N ASP A 96 -20.17 -1.07 -11.54
CA ASP A 96 -21.33 -0.43 -12.13
C ASP A 96 -21.13 -0.15 -13.63
N LEU A 97 -19.93 0.26 -14.03
CA LEU A 97 -19.58 0.49 -15.44
C LEU A 97 -19.53 -0.81 -16.24
N GLU A 98 -18.96 -1.88 -15.68
CA GLU A 98 -18.93 -3.21 -16.32
C GLU A 98 -20.34 -3.72 -16.59
N LYS A 99 -21.25 -3.57 -15.61
CA LYS A 99 -22.66 -3.95 -15.78
C LYS A 99 -23.36 -3.14 -16.87
N GLN A 100 -23.09 -1.83 -16.96
CA GLN A 100 -23.66 -0.99 -18.02
C GLN A 100 -23.14 -1.40 -19.40
N LEU A 101 -21.86 -1.75 -19.48
CA LEU A 101 -21.22 -2.20 -20.71
C LEU A 101 -21.80 -3.55 -21.17
N GLU A 102 -21.96 -4.49 -20.25
CA GLU A 102 -22.60 -5.79 -20.53
C GLU A 102 -24.03 -5.59 -21.05
N LEU A 103 -24.84 -4.77 -20.38
CA LEU A 103 -26.21 -4.47 -20.83
C LEU A 103 -26.25 -3.82 -22.21
N ALA A 104 -25.31 -2.91 -22.52
CA ALA A 104 -25.22 -2.28 -23.84
C ALA A 104 -24.82 -3.28 -24.92
N GLN A 105 -23.89 -4.20 -24.61
CA GLN A 105 -23.50 -5.28 -25.52
C GLN A 105 -24.66 -6.24 -25.78
N MET A 106 -25.36 -6.69 -24.73
CA MET A 106 -26.55 -7.54 -24.87
C MET A 106 -27.63 -6.89 -25.72
N LYS A 107 -27.90 -5.59 -25.51
CA LYS A 107 -28.85 -4.82 -26.33
C LYS A 107 -28.41 -4.78 -27.80
N ASN A 108 -27.13 -4.53 -28.07
CA ASN A 108 -26.62 -4.53 -29.44
C ASN A 108 -26.75 -5.90 -30.11
N VAL A 109 -26.46 -6.99 -29.40
CA VAL A 109 -26.65 -8.35 -29.92
C VAL A 109 -28.13 -8.61 -30.20
N GLY A 110 -29.02 -8.27 -29.26
CA GLY A 110 -30.47 -8.41 -29.44
C GLY A 110 -31.00 -7.61 -30.63
N LEU A 111 -30.54 -6.38 -30.83
CA LEU A 111 -30.93 -5.54 -31.97
C LEU A 111 -30.44 -6.13 -33.29
N ASN A 112 -29.18 -6.55 -33.37
CA ASN A 112 -28.64 -7.17 -34.60
C ASN A 112 -29.36 -8.47 -34.93
N THR A 113 -29.61 -9.34 -33.94
CA THR A 113 -30.33 -10.59 -34.16
C THR A 113 -31.78 -10.36 -34.61
N MET A 114 -32.46 -9.35 -34.07
CA MET A 114 -33.80 -8.97 -34.54
C MET A 114 -33.78 -8.44 -35.99
N ILE A 115 -32.76 -7.66 -36.36
CA ILE A 115 -32.54 -7.22 -37.74
C ILE A 115 -32.33 -8.44 -38.65
N ASP A 116 -31.50 -9.39 -38.24
CA ASP A 116 -31.23 -10.61 -39.02
C ASP A 116 -32.52 -11.43 -39.23
N ILE A 117 -33.38 -11.55 -38.22
CA ILE A 117 -34.69 -12.22 -38.36
C ILE A 117 -35.59 -11.46 -39.33
N ALA A 118 -35.67 -10.14 -39.23
CA ALA A 118 -36.48 -9.30 -40.11
C ALA A 118 -36.03 -9.38 -41.58
N GLU A 119 -34.72 -9.39 -41.83
CA GLU A 119 -34.15 -9.50 -43.18
C GLU A 119 -34.32 -10.92 -43.75
N ASN A 120 -34.05 -11.96 -42.96
CA ASN A 120 -34.04 -13.34 -43.48
C ASN A 120 -35.45 -13.96 -43.58
N VAL A 121 -36.29 -13.77 -42.56
CA VAL A 121 -37.62 -14.41 -42.49
C VAL A 121 -38.67 -13.54 -43.16
N TYR A 122 -38.66 -12.24 -42.88
CA TYR A 122 -39.69 -11.30 -43.35
C TYR A 122 -39.28 -10.52 -44.61
N LYS A 123 -38.04 -10.69 -45.08
CA LYS A 123 -37.48 -10.01 -46.28
C LYS A 123 -37.61 -8.48 -46.26
N LEU A 124 -37.61 -7.89 -45.06
CA LEU A 124 -37.58 -6.44 -44.89
C LEU A 124 -36.14 -5.94 -45.03
N GLU A 125 -35.86 -5.04 -45.96
CA GLU A 125 -34.51 -4.46 -46.11
C GLU A 125 -34.30 -3.34 -45.08
N ILE A 126 -33.65 -3.66 -43.95
CA ILE A 126 -33.42 -2.70 -42.85
C ILE A 126 -32.00 -2.11 -42.90
N ARG A 127 -30.97 -2.93 -43.11
CA ARG A 127 -29.59 -2.46 -43.16
C ARG A 127 -29.31 -1.75 -44.49
N LYS A 128 -28.69 -0.57 -44.42
CA LYS A 128 -28.17 0.15 -45.60
C LYS A 128 -27.15 -0.74 -46.34
N LYS A 129 -27.38 -0.97 -47.63
CA LYS A 129 -26.37 -1.57 -48.52
C LYS A 129 -25.21 -0.57 -48.68
N SER A 130 -23.97 -1.05 -48.69
CA SER A 130 -22.81 -0.19 -48.94
C SER A 130 -23.02 0.55 -50.26
N GLY A 131 -22.79 1.86 -50.26
CA GLY A 131 -22.94 2.67 -51.48
C GLY A 131 -22.04 2.18 -52.62
N PRO A 132 -22.31 2.60 -53.86
CA PRO A 132 -21.47 2.25 -55.00
C PRO A 132 -20.00 2.56 -54.70
N LYS A 133 -19.12 1.59 -54.97
CA LYS A 133 -17.66 1.76 -54.84
C LYS A 133 -17.28 2.98 -55.68
N GLN A 134 -16.75 4.03 -55.04
CA GLN A 134 -16.31 5.20 -55.79
C GLN A 134 -15.24 4.76 -56.79
N SER A 135 -15.49 4.96 -58.09
CA SER A 135 -14.48 4.75 -59.11
C SER A 135 -13.38 5.77 -58.86
N ASN A 136 -12.22 5.34 -58.37
CA ASN A 136 -11.03 6.18 -58.33
C ASN A 136 -10.78 6.69 -59.76
N ARG A 137 -10.80 8.01 -59.93
CA ARG A 137 -10.43 8.71 -61.15
C ARG A 137 -9.08 9.38 -60.94
#